data_AF-A0A3C0GRC6-F1
#
_entry.id   AF-A0A3C0GRC6-F1
#
_cell.length_a   1.000
_cell.length_b   1.000
_cell.length_c   1.000
_cell.angle_alpha   90.00
_cell.angle_beta   90.00
_cell.angle_gamma   90.00
#
_symmetry.space_group_name_H-M   'P 1'
#
loop_
_entity.id
_entity.type
_entity.pdbx_description
1 polymer ?
#
loop_
_entity_poly.entity_id
_entity_poly.type
_entity_poly.pdbx_seq_one_letter_code
_entity_poly.pdbx_strand_id
1 'polypeptide(L)'
;MYSRIFIRLAAPLVLTLLLPFAIGFEWPAALRWAILTTMTLSWLGFAWWTARAQTQRSPEHARVMREQDQLLTELRSFVGNEIDGSRGEIERARDLIRQAVSGLGGSFDAMNRKSRQQSQALARIVDRAGEDGGAGVDVARFAQHASHRMEQLVEALEQVSGQSSNTVQHIDQMAQHLDGIFALLEDVKSIADQTNLLALNAAIEAARAGEAGRGFAVVADEVRNLSERSTTFNEQIRKLAHSSKDAIAKVRETVSNMASRDMDRSREARHEAAQMLDNVAQINASLGDGMREISECGRAIDSSVAEAVRALQFEDIATQALGGVHTHLDRLTSINREAVALQELLHRNGGVFDEEVLSALQRTGSRLRELRSEWERPPHKPVAQQNMGAGTVELF
;
A
#
# COMPACT_ATOMS: atom_id res chain seq x y z
N MET A 1 -34.35 -75.89 -37.43
CA MET A 1 -32.91 -76.24 -37.49
C MET A 1 -32.57 -77.52 -36.72
N TYR A 2 -33.14 -77.75 -35.52
CA TYR A 2 -32.90 -78.95 -34.70
C TYR A 2 -33.20 -80.31 -35.38
N SER A 3 -34.26 -80.41 -36.19
CA SER A 3 -34.64 -81.67 -36.85
C SER A 3 -33.58 -82.20 -37.84
N ARG A 4 -32.81 -81.33 -38.51
CA ARG A 4 -31.75 -81.75 -39.46
C ARG A 4 -30.48 -82.25 -38.76
N ILE A 5 -30.20 -81.77 -37.54
CA ILE A 5 -29.06 -82.21 -36.72
C ILE A 5 -29.33 -83.63 -36.20
N PHE A 6 -30.53 -83.89 -35.69
CA PHE A 6 -30.92 -85.20 -35.17
C PHE A 6 -30.88 -86.30 -36.24
N ILE A 7 -31.35 -86.03 -37.46
CA ILE A 7 -31.32 -87.01 -38.57
C ILE A 7 -29.87 -87.37 -38.95
N ARG A 8 -28.95 -86.40 -38.95
CA ARG A 8 -27.55 -86.63 -39.34
C ARG A 8 -26.69 -87.21 -38.22
N LEU A 9 -27.08 -87.00 -36.97
CA LEU A 9 -26.48 -87.66 -35.80
C LEU A 9 -26.88 -89.14 -35.73
N ALA A 10 -28.07 -89.51 -36.24
CA ALA A 10 -28.58 -90.88 -36.16
C ALA A 10 -27.67 -91.91 -36.87
N ALA A 11 -27.12 -91.58 -38.04
CA ALA A 11 -26.28 -92.49 -38.83
C ALA A 11 -24.99 -92.96 -38.10
N PRO A 12 -24.12 -92.06 -37.58
CA PRO A 12 -22.95 -92.50 -36.83
C PRO A 12 -23.35 -93.23 -35.53
N LEU A 13 -24.44 -92.82 -34.87
CA LEU A 13 -24.89 -93.39 -33.60
C LEU A 13 -25.38 -94.84 -33.77
N VAL A 14 -26.17 -95.10 -34.82
CA VAL A 14 -26.62 -96.45 -35.20
C VAL A 14 -25.43 -97.35 -35.55
N LEU A 15 -24.43 -96.85 -36.29
CA LEU A 15 -23.21 -97.61 -36.62
C LEU A 15 -22.37 -97.95 -35.38
N THR A 16 -22.27 -97.05 -34.40
CA THR A 16 -21.63 -97.34 -33.10
C THR A 16 -22.35 -98.44 -32.31
N LEU A 17 -23.68 -98.51 -32.40
CA LEU A 17 -24.47 -99.56 -31.75
C LEU A 17 -24.40 -100.90 -32.50
N LEU A 18 -24.20 -100.89 -33.82
CA LEU A 18 -24.10 -102.08 -34.67
C LEU A 18 -22.76 -102.83 -34.53
N LEU A 19 -21.66 -102.10 -34.27
CA LEU A 19 -20.32 -102.67 -34.11
C LEU A 19 -20.21 -103.72 -32.98
N PRO A 20 -20.67 -103.48 -31.73
CA PRO A 20 -20.62 -104.50 -30.68
C PRO A 20 -21.51 -105.72 -30.97
N PHE A 21 -22.62 -105.55 -31.69
CA PHE A 21 -23.48 -106.67 -32.11
C PHE A 21 -22.77 -107.57 -33.13
N ALA A 22 -22.05 -106.99 -34.10
CA ALA A 22 -21.24 -107.72 -35.06
C ALA A 22 -20.05 -108.46 -34.41
N ILE A 23 -19.53 -107.95 -33.29
CA ILE A 23 -18.49 -108.61 -32.49
C ILE A 23 -19.09 -109.78 -31.70
N GLY A 24 -20.25 -109.60 -31.07
CA GLY A 24 -20.91 -110.63 -30.25
C GLY A 24 -21.47 -111.83 -31.03
N PHE A 25 -21.85 -111.65 -32.31
CA PHE A 25 -22.46 -112.69 -33.14
C PHE A 25 -21.50 -113.36 -34.15
N GLU A 26 -20.18 -113.24 -33.95
CA GLU A 26 -19.14 -113.89 -34.78
C GLU A 26 -19.19 -113.60 -36.30
N TRP A 27 -19.58 -112.37 -36.68
CA TRP A 27 -19.61 -111.98 -38.10
C TRP A 27 -18.23 -112.04 -38.76
N PRO A 28 -18.16 -112.31 -40.09
CA PRO A 28 -16.90 -112.38 -40.83
C PRO A 28 -16.04 -111.13 -40.63
N ALA A 29 -14.72 -111.32 -40.51
CA ALA A 29 -13.77 -110.24 -40.23
C ALA A 29 -13.90 -109.07 -41.23
N ALA A 30 -14.14 -109.37 -42.52
CA ALA A 30 -14.34 -108.37 -43.56
C ALA A 30 -15.52 -107.43 -43.26
N LEU A 31 -16.62 -107.95 -42.71
CA LEU A 31 -17.82 -107.18 -42.40
C LEU A 31 -17.63 -106.29 -41.17
N ARG A 32 -16.88 -106.76 -40.17
CA ARG A 32 -16.51 -105.98 -38.98
C ARG A 32 -15.62 -104.78 -39.34
N TRP A 33 -14.62 -104.99 -40.20
CA TRP A 33 -13.77 -103.90 -40.70
C TRP A 33 -14.56 -102.91 -41.57
N ALA A 34 -15.52 -103.37 -42.37
CA ALA A 34 -16.41 -102.50 -43.15
C ALA A 34 -17.30 -101.62 -42.24
N ILE A 35 -17.84 -102.15 -41.14
CA ILE A 35 -18.64 -101.37 -40.17
C ILE A 35 -17.75 -100.36 -39.42
N LEU A 36 -16.54 -100.75 -39.00
CA LEU A 36 -15.63 -99.85 -38.30
C LEU A 36 -15.19 -98.66 -39.19
N THR A 37 -14.84 -98.94 -40.45
CA THR A 37 -14.41 -97.92 -41.42
C THR A 37 -15.56 -96.98 -41.79
N THR A 38 -16.77 -97.50 -41.99
CA THR A 38 -17.96 -96.66 -42.26
C THR A 38 -18.40 -95.86 -41.04
N MET A 39 -18.31 -96.42 -39.83
CA MET A 39 -18.57 -95.70 -38.57
C MET A 39 -17.59 -94.53 -38.38
N THR A 40 -16.29 -94.78 -38.56
CA THR A 40 -15.25 -93.74 -38.41
C THR A 40 -15.39 -92.66 -39.49
N LEU A 41 -15.68 -93.02 -40.74
CA LEU A 41 -16.00 -92.07 -41.81
C LEU A 41 -17.28 -91.27 -41.51
N SER A 42 -18.32 -91.88 -40.94
CA SER A 42 -19.55 -91.20 -40.57
C SER A 42 -19.36 -90.22 -39.41
N TRP A 43 -18.53 -90.56 -38.41
CA TRP A 43 -18.14 -89.65 -37.34
C TRP A 43 -17.25 -88.51 -37.83
N LEU A 44 -16.29 -88.78 -38.73
CA LEU A 44 -15.48 -87.76 -39.39
C LEU A 44 -16.35 -86.82 -40.25
N GLY A 45 -17.32 -87.36 -40.99
CA GLY A 45 -18.26 -86.58 -41.79
C GLY A 45 -19.19 -85.71 -40.91
N PHE A 46 -19.66 -86.24 -39.78
CA PHE A 46 -20.45 -85.48 -38.82
C PHE A 46 -19.62 -84.38 -38.15
N ALA A 47 -18.40 -84.68 -37.69
CA ALA A 47 -17.49 -83.71 -37.10
C ALA A 47 -17.08 -82.61 -38.09
N TRP A 48 -16.82 -82.97 -39.34
CA TRP A 48 -16.56 -82.01 -40.41
C TRP A 48 -17.79 -81.14 -40.70
N TRP A 49 -18.99 -81.72 -40.72
CA TRP A 49 -20.22 -80.97 -40.91
C TRP A 49 -20.55 -80.05 -39.75
N THR A 50 -20.39 -80.48 -38.49
CA THR A 50 -20.64 -79.63 -37.32
C THR A 50 -19.61 -78.51 -37.22
N ALA A 51 -18.33 -78.79 -37.49
CA ALA A 51 -17.30 -77.77 -37.62
C ALA A 51 -17.66 -76.76 -38.73
N ARG A 52 -18.13 -77.23 -39.89
CA ARG A 52 -18.54 -76.39 -41.03
C ARG A 52 -19.85 -75.63 -40.79
N ALA A 53 -20.78 -76.20 -40.04
CA ALA A 53 -22.06 -75.59 -39.66
C ALA A 53 -21.87 -74.52 -38.57
N GLN A 54 -20.91 -74.70 -37.66
CA GLN A 54 -20.48 -73.65 -36.73
C GLN A 54 -19.74 -72.51 -37.44
N THR A 55 -18.99 -72.80 -38.52
CA THR A 55 -18.41 -71.76 -39.39
C THR A 55 -19.44 -71.11 -40.33
N GLN A 56 -20.59 -71.74 -40.56
CA GLN A 56 -21.76 -71.15 -41.24
C GLN A 56 -22.72 -70.44 -40.26
N ARG A 57 -22.20 -69.69 -39.27
CA ARG A 57 -22.94 -68.48 -38.84
C ARG A 57 -23.13 -67.63 -40.10
N SER A 58 -24.36 -67.25 -40.45
CA SER A 58 -24.64 -66.67 -41.76
C SER A 58 -23.69 -65.49 -42.06
N PRO A 59 -23.22 -65.31 -43.30
CA PRO A 59 -22.37 -64.18 -43.67
C PRO A 59 -22.99 -62.82 -43.30
N GLU A 60 -24.32 -62.75 -43.15
CA GLU A 60 -25.05 -61.57 -42.69
C GLU A 60 -24.85 -61.33 -41.19
N HIS A 61 -24.94 -62.36 -40.34
CA HIS A 61 -24.61 -62.24 -38.92
C HIS A 61 -23.16 -61.76 -38.69
N ALA A 62 -22.20 -62.28 -39.46
CA ALA A 62 -20.80 -61.85 -39.38
C ALA A 62 -20.56 -60.42 -39.93
N ARG A 63 -21.43 -59.91 -40.81
CA ARG A 63 -21.40 -58.51 -41.25
C ARG A 63 -21.98 -57.59 -40.18
N VAL A 64 -23.14 -57.94 -39.62
CA VAL A 64 -23.80 -57.16 -38.57
C VAL A 64 -22.93 -57.04 -37.32
N MET A 65 -22.27 -58.12 -36.89
CA MET A 65 -21.33 -58.08 -35.76
C MET A 65 -20.12 -57.18 -36.02
N ARG A 66 -19.59 -57.15 -37.24
CA ARG A 66 -18.47 -56.26 -37.61
C ARG A 66 -18.89 -54.80 -37.61
N GLU A 67 -20.06 -54.50 -38.18
CA GLU A 67 -20.60 -53.14 -38.20
C GLU A 67 -20.90 -52.64 -36.78
N GLN A 68 -21.46 -53.50 -35.93
CA GLN A 68 -21.69 -53.21 -34.53
C GLN A 68 -20.39 -52.93 -33.76
N ASP A 69 -19.36 -53.77 -33.92
CA ASP A 69 -18.07 -53.59 -33.26
C ASP A 69 -17.37 -52.30 -33.71
N GLN A 70 -17.45 -51.97 -35.00
CA GLN A 70 -16.94 -50.71 -35.54
C GLN A 70 -17.67 -49.51 -34.92
N LEU A 71 -19.00 -49.53 -34.84
CA LEU A 71 -19.79 -48.45 -34.25
C LEU A 71 -19.55 -48.29 -32.76
N LEU A 72 -19.43 -49.39 -32.02
CA LEU A 72 -19.10 -49.35 -30.60
C LEU A 72 -17.69 -48.77 -30.39
N THR A 73 -16.74 -49.08 -31.27
CA THR A 73 -15.40 -48.50 -31.24
C THR A 73 -15.42 -47.00 -31.56
N GLU A 74 -16.20 -46.58 -32.55
CA GLU A 74 -16.37 -45.17 -32.92
C GLU A 74 -17.06 -44.38 -31.80
N LEU A 75 -18.14 -44.91 -31.21
CA LEU A 75 -18.83 -44.33 -30.06
C LEU A 75 -17.91 -44.21 -28.85
N ARG A 76 -17.17 -45.28 -28.53
CA ARG A 76 -16.22 -45.29 -27.40
C ARG A 76 -15.12 -44.26 -27.60
N SER A 77 -14.55 -44.17 -28.80
CA SER A 77 -13.54 -43.17 -29.14
C SER A 77 -14.11 -41.75 -29.02
N PHE A 78 -15.33 -41.52 -29.49
CA PHE A 78 -15.98 -40.23 -29.42
C PHE A 78 -16.23 -39.79 -27.98
N VAL A 79 -16.90 -40.66 -27.21
CA VAL A 79 -17.19 -40.42 -25.80
C VAL A 79 -15.90 -40.20 -25.03
N GLY A 80 -14.84 -40.96 -25.32
CA GLY A 80 -13.49 -40.73 -24.77
C GLY A 80 -12.98 -39.31 -25.05
N ASN A 81 -13.00 -38.89 -26.31
CA ASN A 81 -12.53 -37.56 -26.71
C ASN A 81 -13.32 -36.41 -26.05
N GLU A 82 -14.65 -36.52 -25.95
CA GLU A 82 -15.47 -35.48 -25.32
C GLU A 82 -15.32 -35.45 -23.79
N ILE A 83 -15.14 -36.62 -23.16
CA ILE A 83 -14.83 -36.70 -21.73
C ILE A 83 -13.45 -36.11 -21.45
N ASP A 84 -12.45 -36.42 -22.28
CA ASP A 84 -11.09 -35.91 -22.12
C ASP A 84 -11.03 -34.40 -22.41
N GLY A 85 -11.80 -33.91 -23.40
CA GLY A 85 -11.99 -32.48 -23.65
C GLY A 85 -12.63 -31.76 -22.45
N SER A 86 -13.72 -32.30 -21.93
CA SER A 86 -14.38 -31.79 -20.71
C SER A 86 -13.42 -31.75 -19.52
N ARG A 87 -12.67 -32.84 -19.29
CA ARG A 87 -11.66 -32.90 -18.23
C ARG A 87 -10.57 -31.85 -18.43
N GLY A 88 -10.10 -31.65 -19.65
CA GLY A 88 -9.10 -30.63 -19.98
C GLY A 88 -9.58 -29.20 -19.73
N GLU A 89 -10.83 -28.88 -20.03
CA GLU A 89 -11.44 -27.58 -19.72
C GLU A 89 -11.64 -27.38 -18.20
N ILE A 90 -12.12 -28.42 -17.48
CA ILE A 90 -12.27 -28.39 -16.02
C ILE A 90 -10.92 -28.18 -15.34
N GLU A 91 -9.88 -28.89 -15.78
CA GLU A 91 -8.53 -28.75 -15.23
C GLU A 91 -7.95 -27.36 -15.48
N ARG A 92 -8.15 -26.80 -16.69
CA ARG A 92 -7.79 -25.40 -16.99
C ARG A 92 -8.51 -24.40 -16.08
N ALA A 93 -9.83 -24.55 -15.90
CA ALA A 93 -10.60 -23.68 -15.01
C ALA A 93 -10.09 -23.80 -13.57
N ARG A 94 -9.82 -25.01 -13.08
CA ARG A 94 -9.32 -25.26 -11.73
C ARG A 94 -7.96 -24.59 -11.51
N ASP A 95 -7.04 -24.73 -12.45
CA ASP A 95 -5.70 -24.13 -12.35
C ASP A 95 -5.75 -22.61 -12.38
N LEU A 96 -6.60 -22.02 -13.24
CA LEU A 96 -6.84 -20.57 -13.28
C LEU A 96 -7.40 -20.05 -11.95
N ILE A 97 -8.43 -20.70 -11.41
CA ILE A 97 -9.02 -20.34 -10.12
C ILE A 97 -7.96 -20.41 -9.02
N ARG A 98 -7.15 -21.48 -9.00
CA ARG A 98 -6.09 -21.65 -8.00
C ARG A 98 -5.04 -20.54 -8.07
N GLN A 99 -4.60 -20.17 -9.28
CA GLN A 99 -3.66 -19.08 -9.48
C GLN A 99 -4.24 -17.73 -9.07
N ALA A 100 -5.49 -17.46 -9.44
CA ALA A 100 -6.19 -16.22 -9.09
C ALA A 100 -6.38 -16.08 -7.57
N VAL A 101 -6.85 -17.13 -6.89
CA VAL A 101 -7.00 -17.13 -5.43
C VAL A 101 -5.65 -16.92 -4.73
N SER A 102 -4.58 -17.56 -5.21
CA SER A 102 -3.23 -17.35 -4.68
C SER A 102 -2.74 -15.92 -4.90
N GLY A 103 -2.95 -15.36 -6.09
CA GLY A 103 -2.57 -13.98 -6.42
C GLY A 103 -3.35 -12.94 -5.63
N LEU A 104 -4.66 -13.15 -5.47
CA LEU A 104 -5.52 -12.33 -4.60
C LEU A 104 -5.04 -12.38 -3.15
N GLY A 105 -4.80 -13.58 -2.61
CA GLY A 105 -4.29 -13.74 -1.24
C GLY A 105 -2.98 -13.01 -1.00
N GLY A 106 -2.03 -13.12 -1.94
CA GLY A 106 -0.76 -12.38 -1.88
C GLY A 106 -0.94 -10.87 -1.95
N SER A 107 -1.81 -10.39 -2.85
CA SER A 107 -2.12 -8.96 -3.01
C SER A 107 -2.78 -8.37 -1.76
N PHE A 108 -3.76 -9.08 -1.18
CA PHE A 108 -4.42 -8.65 0.06
C PHE A 108 -3.47 -8.65 1.25
N ASP A 109 -2.60 -9.64 1.39
CA ASP A 109 -1.58 -9.64 2.45
C ASP A 109 -0.61 -8.46 2.30
N ALA A 110 -0.10 -8.22 1.09
CA ALA A 110 0.78 -7.09 0.81
C ALA A 110 0.10 -5.75 1.12
N MET A 111 -1.16 -5.58 0.68
CA MET A 111 -1.98 -4.41 0.97
C MET A 111 -2.19 -4.21 2.46
N ASN A 112 -2.55 -5.26 3.21
CA ASN A 112 -2.77 -5.19 4.65
C ASN A 112 -1.48 -4.84 5.40
N ARG A 113 -0.33 -5.42 5.02
CA ARG A 113 0.98 -5.06 5.60
C ARG A 113 1.32 -3.60 5.33
N LYS A 114 1.14 -3.12 4.10
CA LYS A 114 1.42 -1.72 3.74
C LYS A 114 0.45 -0.75 4.38
N SER A 115 -0.83 -1.11 4.51
CA SER A 115 -1.84 -0.32 5.23
C SER A 115 -1.47 -0.16 6.71
N ARG A 116 -1.05 -1.25 7.38
CA ARG A 116 -0.56 -1.18 8.77
C ARG A 116 0.68 -0.30 8.90
N GLN A 117 1.64 -0.43 7.98
CA GLN A 117 2.83 0.43 7.96
C GLN A 117 2.45 1.90 7.77
N GLN A 118 1.52 2.20 6.86
CA GLN A 118 0.99 3.53 6.62
C GLN A 118 0.30 4.10 7.86
N SER A 119 -0.54 3.32 8.55
CA SER A 119 -1.18 3.74 9.81
C SER A 119 -0.16 4.05 10.91
N GLN A 120 0.92 3.27 11.01
CA GLN A 120 2.00 3.54 11.97
C GLN A 120 2.80 4.81 11.63
N ALA A 121 3.05 5.06 10.34
CA ALA A 121 3.66 6.32 9.89
C ALA A 121 2.74 7.51 10.19
N LEU A 122 1.45 7.37 9.93
CA LEU A 122 0.44 8.39 10.23
C LEU A 122 0.34 8.67 11.74
N ALA A 123 0.35 7.63 12.59
CA ALA A 123 0.35 7.79 14.04
C ALA A 123 1.59 8.56 14.53
N ARG A 124 2.79 8.23 14.01
CA ARG A 124 4.02 8.97 14.32
C ARG A 124 3.95 10.45 13.92
N ILE A 125 3.26 10.76 12.82
CA ILE A 125 3.03 12.14 12.38
C ILE A 125 2.03 12.84 13.30
N VAL A 126 0.92 12.17 13.64
CA VAL A 126 -0.15 12.74 14.47
C VAL A 126 0.31 12.95 15.90
N ASP A 127 1.05 12.03 16.52
CA ASP A 127 1.60 12.20 17.87
C ASP A 127 2.53 13.43 17.93
N ARG A 128 3.44 13.56 16.95
CA ARG A 128 4.37 14.70 16.87
C ARG A 128 3.70 16.01 16.49
N ALA A 129 2.64 15.99 15.68
CA ALA A 129 1.89 17.18 15.31
C ALA A 129 0.82 17.57 16.34
N GLY A 130 0.36 16.62 17.16
CA GLY A 130 -0.65 16.78 18.19
C GLY A 130 -0.08 17.34 19.50
N GLU A 131 1.19 17.10 19.79
CA GLU A 131 1.87 17.74 20.93
C GLU A 131 2.09 19.25 20.73
N ASP A 132 2.22 19.75 19.49
CA ASP A 132 2.51 21.18 19.19
C ASP A 132 1.48 21.89 18.28
N GLY A 133 0.35 21.26 18.00
CA GLY A 133 -0.81 21.90 17.35
C GLY A 133 -0.72 22.03 15.83
N GLY A 134 -1.18 21.00 15.11
CA GLY A 134 -2.05 21.08 13.91
C GLY A 134 -1.62 21.85 12.63
N ALA A 135 -0.53 22.62 12.61
CA ALA A 135 -0.25 23.59 11.54
C ALA A 135 1.20 23.54 11.01
N GLY A 136 1.74 22.33 10.79
CA GLY A 136 3.17 22.11 10.47
C GLY A 136 3.77 22.93 9.31
N VAL A 137 2.98 23.40 8.35
CA VAL A 137 3.47 24.25 7.24
C VAL A 137 3.51 25.74 7.61
N ASP A 138 2.61 26.22 8.47
CA ASP A 138 2.56 27.63 8.86
C ASP A 138 3.50 27.93 10.03
N VAL A 139 3.71 26.94 10.90
CA VAL A 139 4.63 27.03 12.05
C VAL A 139 6.07 27.27 11.60
N ALA A 140 6.54 26.64 10.51
CA ALA A 140 7.90 26.86 9.99
C ALA A 140 8.11 28.30 9.49
N ARG A 141 7.13 28.84 8.75
CA ARG A 141 7.17 30.22 8.27
C ARG A 141 7.05 31.21 9.43
N PHE A 142 6.15 30.94 10.38
CA PHE A 142 5.99 31.72 11.60
C PHE A 142 7.29 31.75 12.40
N ALA A 143 7.94 30.59 12.59
CA ALA A 143 9.20 30.48 13.30
C ALA A 143 10.30 31.29 12.59
N GLN A 144 10.45 31.17 11.26
CA GLN A 144 11.39 32.00 10.49
C GLN A 144 11.13 33.51 10.66
N HIS A 145 9.88 33.94 10.60
CA HIS A 145 9.53 35.33 10.85
C HIS A 145 9.84 35.76 12.29
N ALA A 146 9.56 34.92 13.27
CA ALA A 146 9.87 35.17 14.68
C ALA A 146 11.39 35.26 14.90
N SER A 147 12.18 34.40 14.26
CA SER A 147 13.65 34.44 14.26
C SER A 147 14.17 35.77 13.74
N HIS A 148 13.72 36.17 12.56
CA HIS A 148 14.16 37.42 11.93
C HIS A 148 13.76 38.64 12.77
N ARG A 149 12.57 38.63 13.37
CA ARG A 149 12.13 39.67 14.32
C ARG A 149 13.02 39.69 15.58
N MET A 150 13.45 38.54 16.06
CA MET A 150 14.34 38.44 17.22
C MET A 150 15.73 38.97 16.91
N GLU A 151 16.28 38.66 15.72
CA GLU A 151 17.55 39.25 15.25
C GLU A 151 17.48 40.78 15.22
N GLN A 152 16.40 41.34 14.65
CA GLN A 152 16.18 42.79 14.63
C GLN A 152 16.09 43.39 16.04
N LEU A 153 15.43 42.69 16.97
CA LEU A 153 15.34 43.13 18.37
C LEU A 153 16.71 43.13 19.06
N VAL A 154 17.52 42.10 18.82
CA VAL A 154 18.88 42.00 19.37
C VAL A 154 19.75 43.13 18.87
N GLU A 155 19.73 43.40 17.56
CA GLU A 155 20.48 44.51 16.95
C GLU A 155 20.06 45.86 17.52
N ALA A 156 18.75 46.10 17.67
CA ALA A 156 18.23 47.31 18.31
C ALA A 156 18.69 47.45 19.77
N LEU A 157 18.74 46.34 20.53
CA LEU A 157 19.21 46.34 21.92
C LEU A 157 20.72 46.55 22.04
N GLU A 158 21.52 46.01 21.11
CA GLU A 158 22.95 46.30 21.04
C GLU A 158 23.20 47.79 20.78
N GLN A 159 22.42 48.41 19.88
CA GLN A 159 22.47 49.84 19.63
C GLN A 159 22.09 50.66 20.88
N VAL A 160 21.02 50.28 21.59
CA VAL A 160 20.59 50.93 22.85
C VAL A 160 21.66 50.79 23.93
N SER A 161 22.33 49.65 24.01
CA SER A 161 23.44 49.46 24.95
C SER A 161 24.64 50.36 24.63
N GLY A 162 24.98 50.49 23.33
CA GLY A 162 26.00 51.45 22.87
C GLY A 162 25.64 52.90 23.24
N GLN A 163 24.38 53.29 23.04
CA GLN A 163 23.88 54.61 23.42
C GLN A 163 23.91 54.82 24.95
N SER A 164 23.62 53.78 25.73
CA SER A 164 23.70 53.81 27.19
C SER A 164 25.14 54.00 27.66
N SER A 165 26.12 53.35 27.02
CA SER A 165 27.55 53.58 27.30
C SER A 165 27.97 55.03 27.03
N ASN A 166 27.51 55.62 25.93
CA ASN A 166 27.79 57.03 25.64
C ASN A 166 27.11 57.96 26.66
N THR A 167 25.89 57.63 27.09
CA THR A 167 25.18 58.36 28.14
C THR A 167 25.94 58.34 29.45
N VAL A 168 26.53 57.20 29.84
CA VAL A 168 27.39 57.11 31.03
C VAL A 168 28.61 58.03 30.92
N GLN A 169 29.24 58.14 29.74
CA GLN A 169 30.36 59.08 29.53
C GLN A 169 29.94 60.54 29.73
N HIS A 170 28.77 60.95 29.24
CA HIS A 170 28.23 62.29 29.48
C HIS A 170 27.92 62.54 30.96
N ILE A 171 27.42 61.54 31.66
CA ILE A 171 27.16 61.63 33.10
C ILE A 171 28.48 61.79 33.89
N ASP A 172 29.52 61.05 33.52
CA ASP A 172 30.85 61.18 34.13
C ASP A 172 31.44 62.59 33.88
N GLN A 173 31.24 63.18 32.70
CA GLN A 173 31.60 64.57 32.41
C GLN A 173 30.82 65.57 33.28
N MET A 174 29.51 65.37 33.46
CA MET A 174 28.70 66.21 34.35
C MET A 174 29.17 66.13 35.81
N ALA A 175 29.57 64.95 36.27
CA ALA A 175 30.15 64.79 37.61
C ALA A 175 31.46 65.60 37.76
N GLN A 176 32.34 65.57 36.75
CA GLN A 176 33.55 66.38 36.73
C GLN A 176 33.26 67.90 36.74
N HIS A 177 32.23 68.34 36.01
CA HIS A 177 31.81 69.75 36.04
C HIS A 177 31.31 70.17 37.43
N LEU A 178 30.59 69.31 38.14
CA LEU A 178 30.17 69.57 39.52
C LEU A 178 31.35 69.63 40.48
N ASP A 179 32.37 68.79 40.30
CA ASP A 179 33.62 68.88 41.08
C ASP A 179 34.33 70.21 40.85
N GLY A 180 34.34 70.72 39.62
CA GLY A 180 34.82 72.07 39.31
C GLY A 180 33.99 73.17 39.99
N ILE A 181 32.66 73.02 40.04
CA ILE A 181 31.78 73.95 40.77
C ILE A 181 32.11 73.94 42.27
N PHE A 182 32.33 72.78 42.89
CA PHE A 182 32.71 72.73 44.31
C PHE A 182 34.02 73.47 44.62
N ALA A 183 35.00 73.40 43.73
CA ALA A 183 36.25 74.17 43.86
C ALA A 183 35.98 75.69 43.81
N LEU A 184 35.19 76.15 42.83
CA LEU A 184 34.81 77.56 42.72
C LEU A 184 34.01 78.06 43.92
N LEU A 185 33.10 77.25 44.47
CA LEU A 185 32.35 77.61 45.68
C LEU A 185 33.26 77.73 46.91
N GLU A 186 34.32 76.92 47.00
CA GLU A 186 35.32 77.04 48.07
C GLU A 186 36.12 78.35 47.94
N ASP A 187 36.52 78.71 46.72
CA ASP A 187 37.18 79.99 46.45
C ASP A 187 36.28 81.19 46.79
N VAL A 188 35.00 81.14 46.41
CA VAL A 188 34.01 82.18 46.75
C VAL A 188 33.82 82.31 48.26
N LYS A 189 33.83 81.19 49.00
CA LYS A 189 33.77 81.19 50.47
C LYS A 189 34.99 81.92 51.04
N SER A 190 36.19 81.59 50.54
CA SER A 190 37.43 82.25 50.97
C SER A 190 37.40 83.75 50.72
N ILE A 191 36.92 84.19 49.56
CA ILE A 191 36.78 85.62 49.21
C ILE A 191 35.77 86.31 50.14
N ALA A 192 34.62 85.69 50.40
CA ALA A 192 33.61 86.24 51.30
C ALA A 192 34.13 86.38 52.75
N ASP A 193 34.84 85.37 53.24
CA ASP A 193 35.45 85.37 54.58
C ASP A 193 36.55 86.44 54.70
N GLN A 194 37.38 86.61 53.66
CA GLN A 194 38.38 87.69 53.59
C GLN A 194 37.72 89.07 53.55
N THR A 195 36.66 89.24 52.77
CA THR A 195 35.92 90.51 52.65
C THR A 195 35.25 90.86 53.97
N ASN A 196 34.70 89.86 54.67
CA ASN A 196 34.13 90.02 56.00
C ASN A 196 35.18 90.48 57.03
N LEU A 197 36.38 89.89 57.00
CA LEU A 197 37.50 90.30 57.86
C LEU A 197 37.99 91.72 57.54
N LEU A 198 38.08 92.09 56.26
CA LEU A 198 38.43 93.44 55.82
C LEU A 198 37.39 94.48 56.29
N ALA A 199 36.10 94.16 56.13
CA ALA A 199 35.00 95.00 56.58
C ALA A 199 34.99 95.17 58.11
N LEU A 200 35.26 94.10 58.86
CA LEU A 200 35.39 94.15 60.32
C LEU A 200 36.54 95.07 60.75
N ASN A 201 37.71 94.94 60.12
CA ASN A 201 38.86 95.82 60.40
C ASN A 201 38.54 97.28 60.08
N ALA A 202 37.82 97.54 58.98
CA ALA A 202 37.39 98.89 58.60
C ALA A 202 36.36 99.46 59.59
N ALA A 203 35.42 98.66 60.09
CA ALA A 203 34.45 99.07 61.10
C ALA A 203 35.14 99.41 62.44
N ILE A 204 36.15 98.63 62.85
CA ILE A 204 36.96 98.91 64.04
C ILE A 204 37.69 100.25 63.90
N GLU A 205 38.33 100.50 62.76
CA GLU A 205 39.09 101.74 62.54
C GLU A 205 38.16 102.96 62.39
N ALA A 206 36.98 102.79 61.78
CA ALA A 206 35.95 103.82 61.71
C ALA A 206 35.41 104.20 63.10
N ALA A 207 35.20 103.22 63.99
CA ALA A 207 34.84 103.47 65.38
C ALA A 207 35.96 104.20 66.14
N ARG A 208 37.22 103.90 65.82
CA ARG A 208 38.41 104.53 66.41
C ARG A 208 38.55 106.01 66.03
N ALA A 209 38.11 106.39 64.84
CA ALA A 209 38.10 107.78 64.35
C ALA A 209 36.94 108.64 64.90
N GLY A 210 36.02 108.07 65.70
CA GLY A 210 34.91 108.80 66.33
C GLY A 210 33.94 109.42 65.32
N GLU A 211 33.55 110.68 65.54
CA GLU A 211 32.57 111.40 64.68
C GLU A 211 33.04 111.53 63.22
N ALA A 212 34.35 111.63 62.96
CA ALA A 212 34.89 111.70 61.61
C ALA A 212 34.78 110.37 60.82
N GLY A 213 34.66 109.24 61.53
CA GLY A 213 34.57 107.89 60.94
C GLY A 213 33.14 107.41 60.65
N ARG A 214 32.10 108.18 61.02
CA ARG A 214 30.71 107.72 61.02
C ARG A 214 30.21 107.25 59.64
N GLY A 215 30.61 107.92 58.57
CA GLY A 215 30.28 107.52 57.19
C GLY A 215 30.97 106.23 56.76
N PHE A 216 32.23 106.02 57.16
CA PHE A 216 32.98 104.80 56.89
C PHE A 216 32.45 103.60 57.68
N ALA A 217 31.97 103.81 58.91
CA ALA A 217 31.37 102.75 59.72
C ALA A 217 30.13 102.16 59.04
N VAL A 218 29.24 102.99 58.48
CA VAL A 218 28.05 102.55 57.75
C VAL A 218 28.41 101.72 56.51
N VAL A 219 29.41 102.15 55.75
CA VAL A 219 29.88 101.40 54.57
C VAL A 219 30.51 100.08 54.99
N ALA A 220 31.32 100.06 56.05
CA ALA A 220 31.93 98.84 56.57
C ALA A 220 30.88 97.82 57.04
N ASP A 221 29.84 98.25 57.74
CA ASP A 221 28.73 97.37 58.15
C ASP A 221 27.93 96.83 56.96
N GLU A 222 27.72 97.64 55.91
CA GLU A 222 27.06 97.18 54.68
C GLU A 222 27.89 96.13 53.92
N VAL A 223 29.22 96.34 53.82
CA VAL A 223 30.14 95.35 53.21
C VAL A 223 30.19 94.06 54.04
N ARG A 224 30.17 94.17 55.37
CA ARG A 224 30.10 93.02 56.29
C ARG A 224 28.83 92.21 56.06
N ASN A 225 27.68 92.88 56.02
CA ASN A 225 26.38 92.25 55.74
C ASN A 225 26.36 91.59 54.35
N LEU A 226 26.90 92.26 53.32
CA LEU A 226 27.00 91.70 51.97
C LEU A 226 27.89 90.44 51.93
N SER A 227 28.96 90.41 52.71
CA SER A 227 29.85 89.25 52.85
C SER A 227 29.14 88.08 53.53
N GLU A 228 28.44 88.31 54.65
CA GLU A 228 27.64 87.30 55.35
C GLU A 228 26.51 86.73 54.46
N ARG A 229 25.83 87.60 53.70
CA ARG A 229 24.82 87.19 52.71
C ARG A 229 25.42 86.38 51.58
N SER A 230 26.62 86.74 51.12
CA SER A 230 27.34 86.00 50.08
C SER A 230 27.73 84.60 50.57
N THR A 231 28.22 84.46 51.81
CA THR A 231 28.51 83.14 52.42
C THR A 231 27.24 82.29 52.52
N THR A 232 26.13 82.87 52.96
CA THR A 232 24.85 82.15 53.06
C THR A 232 24.36 81.68 51.68
N PHE A 233 24.44 82.54 50.66
CA PHE A 233 24.05 82.19 49.30
C PHE A 233 24.97 81.11 48.70
N ASN A 234 26.27 81.21 48.95
CA ASN A 234 27.26 80.21 48.55
C ASN A 234 26.97 78.83 49.16
N GLU A 235 26.58 78.76 50.44
CA GLU A 235 26.16 77.51 51.09
C GLU A 235 24.88 76.92 50.48
N GLN A 236 23.92 77.77 50.09
CA GLN A 236 22.71 77.31 49.38
C GLN A 236 23.06 76.71 48.01
N ILE A 237 23.95 77.34 47.24
CA ILE A 237 24.44 76.79 45.97
C ILE A 237 25.17 75.47 46.21
N ARG A 238 26.01 75.39 47.25
CA ARG A 238 26.73 74.16 47.61
C ARG A 238 25.79 73.00 47.90
N LYS A 239 24.69 73.24 48.64
CA LYS A 239 23.64 72.23 48.90
C LYS A 239 22.97 71.76 47.61
N LEU A 240 22.63 72.68 46.70
CA LEU A 240 22.00 72.35 45.42
C LEU A 240 22.95 71.56 44.51
N ALA A 241 24.23 71.94 44.45
CA ALA A 241 25.26 71.23 43.71
C ALA A 241 25.47 69.81 44.26
N HIS A 242 25.43 69.63 45.59
CA HIS A 242 25.52 68.31 46.22
C HIS A 242 24.32 67.43 45.86
N SER A 243 23.11 67.96 45.98
CA SER A 243 21.91 67.24 45.56
C SER A 243 21.94 66.87 44.07
N SER A 244 22.52 67.71 43.22
CA SER A 244 22.70 67.44 41.79
C SER A 244 23.70 66.31 41.55
N LYS A 245 24.80 66.28 42.32
CA LYS A 245 25.80 65.20 42.26
C LYS A 245 25.22 63.85 42.67
N ASP A 246 24.42 63.82 43.73
CA ASP A 246 23.73 62.61 44.18
C ASP A 246 22.71 62.11 43.14
N ALA A 247 21.97 63.03 42.51
CA ALA A 247 21.04 62.69 41.43
C ALA A 247 21.78 62.09 40.23
N ILE A 248 22.90 62.70 39.82
CA ILE A 248 23.77 62.19 38.75
C ILE A 248 24.28 60.78 39.07
N ALA A 249 24.75 60.54 40.30
CA ALA A 249 25.22 59.22 40.70
C ALA A 249 24.11 58.14 40.59
N LYS A 250 22.88 58.46 41.01
CA LYS A 250 21.72 57.57 40.86
C LYS A 250 21.36 57.31 39.39
N VAL A 251 21.42 58.33 38.54
CA VAL A 251 21.16 58.18 37.09
C VAL A 251 22.22 57.27 36.47
N ARG A 252 23.51 57.45 36.82
CA ARG A 252 24.61 56.60 36.35
C ARG A 252 24.38 55.14 36.68
N GLU A 253 24.04 54.84 37.93
CA GLU A 253 23.73 53.48 38.39
C GLU A 253 22.54 52.88 37.64
N THR A 254 21.47 53.65 37.48
CA THR A 254 20.25 53.20 36.78
C THR A 254 20.53 52.85 35.33
N VAL A 255 21.25 53.72 34.60
CA VAL A 255 21.61 53.50 33.19
C VAL A 255 22.52 52.29 33.03
N SER A 256 23.52 52.14 33.91
CA SER A 256 24.44 51.00 33.88
C SER A 256 23.72 49.67 34.12
N ASN A 257 22.83 49.63 35.11
CA ASN A 257 22.07 48.43 35.45
C ASN A 257 21.06 48.06 34.35
N MET A 258 20.41 49.06 33.74
CA MET A 258 19.48 48.86 32.62
C MET A 258 20.20 48.26 31.41
N ALA A 259 21.33 48.84 31.00
CA ALA A 259 22.11 48.38 29.85
C ALA A 259 22.58 46.92 29.99
N SER A 260 23.01 46.52 31.20
CA SER A 260 23.43 45.12 31.45
C SER A 260 22.24 44.16 31.38
N ARG A 261 21.13 44.50 32.07
CA ARG A 261 19.95 43.63 32.15
C ARG A 261 19.27 43.43 30.80
N ASP A 262 19.17 44.48 30.00
CA ASP A 262 18.55 44.41 28.68
C ASP A 262 19.39 43.54 27.73
N MET A 263 20.72 43.63 27.83
CA MET A 263 21.63 42.79 27.05
C MET A 263 21.52 41.31 27.43
N ASP A 264 21.49 40.99 28.73
CA ASP A 264 21.39 39.61 29.19
C ASP A 264 20.05 38.97 28.78
N ARG A 265 18.94 39.69 28.96
CA ARG A 265 17.61 39.25 28.49
C ARG A 265 17.52 39.07 26.99
N SER A 266 18.16 39.95 26.23
CA SER A 266 18.25 39.84 24.76
C SER A 266 18.97 38.56 24.34
N ARG A 267 20.09 38.23 25.00
CA ARG A 267 20.85 37.00 24.72
C ARG A 267 20.06 35.74 25.05
N GLU A 268 19.35 35.74 26.17
CA GLU A 268 18.47 34.65 26.59
C GLU A 268 17.32 34.43 25.60
N ALA A 269 16.59 35.49 25.25
CA ALA A 269 15.49 35.42 24.27
C ALA A 269 15.97 34.94 22.88
N ARG A 270 17.16 35.35 22.46
CA ARG A 270 17.79 34.84 21.22
C ARG A 270 18.11 33.35 21.31
N HIS A 271 18.60 32.88 22.46
CA HIS A 271 18.89 31.47 22.65
C HIS A 271 17.63 30.60 22.62
N GLU A 272 16.57 31.03 23.31
CA GLU A 272 15.26 30.36 23.30
C GLU A 272 14.65 30.32 21.90
N ALA A 273 14.70 31.44 21.17
CA ALA A 273 14.22 31.51 19.78
C ALA A 273 15.01 30.56 18.86
N ALA A 274 16.33 30.46 19.03
CA ALA A 274 17.16 29.54 18.28
C ALA A 274 16.81 28.06 18.56
N GLN A 275 16.57 27.70 19.82
CA GLN A 275 16.13 26.35 20.19
C GLN A 275 14.75 26.02 19.60
N MET A 276 13.81 26.97 19.63
CA MET A 276 12.48 26.78 19.05
C MET A 276 12.54 26.55 17.54
N LEU A 277 13.42 27.26 16.82
CA LEU A 277 13.64 27.06 15.39
C LEU A 277 14.19 25.68 15.07
N ASP A 278 15.14 25.19 15.87
CA ASP A 278 15.74 23.86 15.69
C ASP A 278 14.67 22.77 15.88
N ASN A 279 13.84 22.89 16.92
CA ASN A 279 12.71 21.99 17.16
C ASN A 279 11.72 22.00 15.98
N VAL A 280 11.34 23.19 15.49
CA VAL A 280 10.44 23.32 14.33
C VAL A 280 11.04 22.71 13.07
N ALA A 281 12.34 22.90 12.82
CA ALA A 281 13.04 22.30 11.70
C ALA A 281 13.03 20.77 11.78
N GLN A 282 13.26 20.20 12.98
CA GLN A 282 13.22 18.77 13.22
C GLN A 282 11.81 18.17 13.02
N ILE A 283 10.77 18.86 13.50
CA ILE A 283 9.37 18.47 13.29
C ILE A 283 9.05 18.45 11.79
N ASN A 284 9.41 19.51 11.07
CA ASN A 284 9.13 19.62 9.64
C ASN A 284 9.87 18.55 8.81
N ALA A 285 11.12 18.25 9.16
CA ALA A 285 11.87 17.15 8.54
C ALA A 285 11.17 15.79 8.78
N SER A 286 10.80 15.50 10.04
CA SER A 286 10.07 14.26 10.36
C SER A 286 8.70 14.18 9.68
N LEU A 287 8.00 15.29 9.52
CA LEU A 287 6.73 15.36 8.80
C LEU A 287 6.93 15.05 7.32
N GLY A 288 7.96 15.64 6.70
CA GLY A 288 8.33 15.38 5.31
C GLY A 288 8.66 13.91 5.05
N ASP A 289 9.44 13.29 5.94
CA ASP A 289 9.79 11.87 5.83
C ASP A 289 8.58 10.95 6.05
N GLY A 290 7.73 11.26 7.04
CA GLY A 290 6.49 10.53 7.27
C GLY A 290 5.54 10.61 6.06
N MET A 291 5.41 11.79 5.43
CA MET A 291 4.59 11.96 4.22
C MET A 291 5.16 11.20 3.02
N ARG A 292 6.48 11.12 2.86
CA ARG A 292 7.11 10.27 1.84
C ARG A 292 6.82 8.80 2.07
N GLU A 293 6.96 8.30 3.31
CA GLU A 293 6.67 6.91 3.67
C GLU A 293 5.20 6.55 3.39
N ILE A 294 4.27 7.44 3.74
CA ILE A 294 2.83 7.29 3.45
C ILE A 294 2.59 7.22 1.94
N SER A 295 3.21 8.13 1.16
CA SER A 295 3.04 8.18 -0.30
C SER A 295 3.61 6.94 -1.00
N GLU A 296 4.72 6.39 -0.51
CA GLU A 296 5.28 5.13 -0.98
C GLU A 296 4.39 3.94 -0.65
N CYS A 297 3.84 3.89 0.58
CA CYS A 297 2.88 2.86 0.96
C CYS A 297 1.61 2.93 0.10
N GLY A 298 1.09 4.13 -0.17
CA GLY A 298 -0.05 4.36 -1.05
C GLY A 298 0.18 3.80 -2.46
N ARG A 299 1.32 4.14 -3.10
CA ARG A 299 1.68 3.60 -4.42
C ARG A 299 1.81 2.07 -4.43
N ALA A 300 2.35 1.49 -3.36
CA ALA A 300 2.46 0.04 -3.23
C ALA A 300 1.09 -0.64 -3.05
N ILE A 301 0.18 -0.01 -2.31
CA ILE A 301 -1.21 -0.43 -2.17
C ILE A 301 -1.91 -0.38 -3.53
N ASP A 302 -1.80 0.72 -4.27
CA ASP A 302 -2.41 0.86 -5.61
C ASP A 302 -1.92 -0.22 -6.58
N SER A 303 -0.62 -0.52 -6.56
CA SER A 303 -0.05 -1.61 -7.36
C SER A 303 -0.63 -2.98 -6.96
N SER A 304 -0.81 -3.21 -5.65
CA SER A 304 -1.40 -4.47 -5.13
C SER A 304 -2.89 -4.57 -5.49
N VAL A 305 -3.62 -3.45 -5.48
CA VAL A 305 -5.02 -3.37 -5.94
C VAL A 305 -5.10 -3.69 -7.43
N ALA A 306 -4.23 -3.11 -8.26
CA ALA A 306 -4.21 -3.38 -9.70
C ALA A 306 -3.92 -4.86 -10.01
N GLU A 307 -3.03 -5.50 -9.25
CA GLU A 307 -2.76 -6.93 -9.36
C GLU A 307 -3.97 -7.78 -8.92
N ALA A 308 -4.63 -7.41 -7.82
CA ALA A 308 -5.86 -8.07 -7.37
C ALA A 308 -7.00 -7.95 -8.40
N VAL A 309 -7.20 -6.77 -8.99
CA VAL A 309 -8.20 -6.55 -10.05
C VAL A 309 -7.91 -7.41 -11.28
N ARG A 310 -6.64 -7.53 -11.68
CA ARG A 310 -6.24 -8.43 -12.76
C ARG A 310 -6.53 -9.89 -12.40
N ALA A 311 -6.24 -10.28 -11.17
CA ALA A 311 -6.52 -11.63 -10.69
C ALA A 311 -8.01 -11.94 -10.73
N LEU A 312 -8.91 -10.97 -10.46
CA LEU A 312 -10.38 -11.12 -10.57
C LEU A 312 -10.87 -11.43 -11.99
N GLN A 313 -10.11 -11.10 -13.04
CA GLN A 313 -10.49 -11.41 -14.42
C GLN A 313 -10.57 -12.92 -14.71
N PHE A 314 -10.09 -13.78 -13.80
CA PHE A 314 -10.23 -15.22 -13.90
C PHE A 314 -11.68 -15.69 -13.99
N GLU A 315 -12.64 -14.93 -13.44
CA GLU A 315 -14.06 -15.29 -13.46
C GLU A 315 -14.57 -15.43 -14.90
N ASP A 316 -14.20 -14.50 -15.79
CA ASP A 316 -14.60 -14.52 -17.19
C ASP A 316 -13.97 -15.72 -17.93
N ILE A 317 -12.68 -15.96 -17.71
CA ILE A 317 -11.96 -17.08 -18.34
C ILE A 317 -12.49 -18.42 -17.82
N ALA A 318 -12.78 -18.53 -16.53
CA ALA A 318 -13.37 -19.73 -15.92
C ALA A 318 -14.78 -19.98 -16.47
N THR A 319 -15.58 -18.93 -16.63
CA THR A 319 -16.91 -19.01 -17.26
C THR A 319 -16.82 -19.50 -18.70
N GLN A 320 -15.85 -19.00 -19.47
CA GLN A 320 -15.61 -19.46 -20.84
C GLN A 320 -15.19 -20.93 -20.90
N ALA A 321 -14.28 -21.37 -20.04
CA ALA A 321 -13.85 -22.77 -19.95
C ALA A 321 -15.01 -23.70 -19.59
N LEU A 322 -15.85 -23.31 -18.62
CA LEU A 322 -17.05 -24.05 -18.24
C LEU A 322 -18.11 -24.06 -19.36
N GLY A 323 -18.19 -23.01 -20.18
CA GLY A 323 -18.99 -23.01 -21.42
C GLY A 323 -18.50 -24.07 -22.43
N GLY A 324 -17.18 -24.27 -22.51
CA GLY A 324 -16.59 -25.39 -23.27
C GLY A 324 -17.02 -26.75 -22.73
N VAL A 325 -17.01 -26.94 -21.41
CA VAL A 325 -17.53 -28.16 -20.76
C VAL A 325 -19.00 -28.38 -21.10
N HIS A 326 -19.82 -27.32 -21.05
CA HIS A 326 -21.23 -27.42 -21.40
C HIS A 326 -21.42 -27.92 -22.85
N THR A 327 -20.63 -27.38 -23.77
CA THR A 327 -20.62 -27.82 -25.17
C THR A 327 -20.26 -29.30 -25.30
N HIS A 328 -19.23 -29.78 -24.59
CA HIS A 328 -18.86 -31.19 -24.58
C HIS A 328 -19.96 -32.10 -23.97
N LEU A 329 -20.64 -31.64 -22.93
CA LEU A 329 -21.76 -32.36 -22.31
C LEU A 329 -22.99 -32.45 -23.22
N ASP A 330 -23.29 -31.40 -23.97
CA ASP A 330 -24.37 -31.40 -24.97
C ASP A 330 -24.10 -32.38 -26.11
N ARG A 331 -22.83 -32.45 -26.54
CA ARG A 331 -22.35 -33.43 -27.52
C ARG A 331 -22.47 -34.86 -27.00
N LEU A 332 -22.05 -35.11 -25.77
CA LEU A 332 -22.22 -36.41 -25.10
C LEU A 332 -23.69 -36.80 -24.96
N THR A 333 -24.56 -35.84 -24.63
CA THR A 333 -26.01 -36.09 -24.51
C THR A 333 -26.62 -36.45 -25.87
N SER A 334 -26.22 -35.77 -26.94
CA SER A 334 -26.65 -36.07 -28.31
C SER A 334 -26.24 -37.48 -28.73
N ILE A 335 -25.00 -37.88 -28.42
CA ILE A 335 -24.50 -39.23 -28.71
C ILE A 335 -25.19 -40.28 -27.87
N ASN A 336 -25.43 -40.01 -26.59
CA ASN A 336 -26.14 -40.94 -25.71
C ASN A 336 -27.55 -41.24 -26.26
N ARG A 337 -28.25 -40.23 -26.78
CA ARG A 337 -29.56 -40.44 -27.44
C ARG A 337 -29.45 -41.38 -28.65
N GLU A 338 -28.45 -41.20 -29.51
CA GLU A 338 -28.21 -42.09 -30.66
C GLU A 338 -27.87 -43.52 -30.21
N ALA A 339 -27.05 -43.67 -29.17
CA ALA A 339 -26.68 -44.96 -28.61
C ALA A 339 -27.87 -45.69 -27.97
N VAL A 340 -28.73 -44.98 -27.22
CA VAL A 340 -29.95 -45.53 -26.61
C VAL A 340 -30.95 -45.95 -27.69
N ALA A 341 -31.17 -45.11 -28.71
CA ALA A 341 -32.02 -45.45 -29.84
C ALA A 341 -31.55 -46.73 -30.56
N LEU A 342 -30.23 -46.87 -30.75
CA LEU A 342 -29.65 -48.09 -31.31
C LEU A 342 -29.85 -49.31 -30.40
N GLN A 343 -29.65 -49.16 -29.09
CA GLN A 343 -29.82 -50.24 -28.12
C GLN A 343 -31.27 -50.74 -28.04
N GLU A 344 -32.26 -49.85 -28.10
CA GLU A 344 -33.68 -50.21 -28.12
C GLU A 344 -34.05 -51.00 -29.38
N LEU A 345 -33.53 -50.60 -30.55
CA LEU A 345 -33.74 -51.33 -31.81
C LEU A 345 -33.13 -52.73 -31.77
N LEU A 346 -31.92 -52.85 -31.22
CA LEU A 346 -31.26 -54.15 -31.05
C LEU A 346 -32.01 -55.07 -30.07
N HIS A 347 -32.62 -54.52 -29.00
CA HIS A 347 -33.43 -55.29 -28.06
C HIS A 347 -34.78 -55.73 -28.67
N ARG A 348 -35.46 -54.88 -29.44
CA ARG A 348 -36.74 -55.23 -30.08
C ARG A 348 -36.61 -56.41 -31.04
N ASN A 349 -35.49 -56.54 -31.73
CA ASN A 349 -35.26 -57.64 -32.67
C ASN A 349 -34.81 -58.96 -32.01
N GLY A 350 -34.75 -59.04 -30.67
CA GLY A 350 -34.61 -60.31 -29.94
C GLY A 350 -33.38 -61.15 -30.29
N GLY A 351 -32.31 -60.53 -30.82
CA GLY A 351 -31.10 -61.23 -31.30
C GLY A 351 -31.22 -61.82 -32.71
N VAL A 352 -32.32 -61.56 -33.43
CA VAL A 352 -32.46 -61.86 -34.86
C VAL A 352 -31.86 -60.70 -35.65
N PHE A 353 -30.66 -60.94 -36.19
CA PHE A 353 -29.93 -59.96 -36.98
C PHE A 353 -30.39 -60.03 -38.44
N ASP A 354 -31.42 -59.26 -38.77
CA ASP A 354 -31.98 -59.13 -40.11
C ASP A 354 -31.42 -57.89 -40.84
N GLU A 355 -31.73 -57.73 -42.14
CA GLU A 355 -31.29 -56.61 -42.98
C GLU A 355 -31.70 -55.24 -42.41
N GLU A 356 -32.81 -55.18 -41.67
CA GLU A 356 -33.26 -53.99 -40.94
C GLU A 356 -32.26 -53.53 -39.87
N VAL A 357 -31.66 -54.46 -39.12
CA VAL A 357 -30.66 -54.14 -38.08
C VAL A 357 -29.40 -53.61 -38.71
N LEU A 358 -28.97 -54.20 -39.84
CA LEU A 358 -27.82 -53.72 -40.59
C LEU A 358 -28.05 -52.29 -41.10
N SER A 359 -29.25 -52.00 -41.62
CA SER A 359 -29.63 -50.66 -42.08
C SER A 359 -29.67 -49.63 -40.93
N ALA A 360 -30.08 -50.05 -39.73
CA ALA A 360 -30.12 -49.20 -38.54
C ALA A 360 -28.72 -48.87 -38.05
N LEU A 361 -27.83 -49.87 -37.95
CA LEU A 361 -26.41 -49.69 -37.62
C LEU A 361 -25.74 -48.72 -38.59
N GLN A 362 -25.91 -48.93 -39.90
CA GLN A 362 -25.34 -48.04 -40.92
C GLN A 362 -25.87 -46.61 -40.83
N ARG A 363 -27.18 -46.44 -40.55
CA ARG A 363 -27.78 -45.11 -40.34
C ARG A 363 -27.21 -44.42 -39.12
N THR A 364 -27.16 -45.08 -37.96
CA THR A 364 -26.56 -44.51 -36.74
C THR A 364 -25.07 -44.18 -36.96
N GLY A 365 -24.35 -45.04 -37.68
CA GLY A 365 -22.95 -44.79 -38.08
C GLY A 365 -22.75 -43.60 -38.98
N SER A 366 -23.63 -43.40 -39.96
CA SER A 366 -23.60 -42.19 -40.79
C SER A 366 -23.92 -40.93 -39.98
N ARG A 367 -24.90 -41.02 -39.06
CA ARG A 367 -25.31 -39.89 -38.22
C ARG A 367 -24.22 -39.48 -37.23
N LEU A 368 -23.55 -40.44 -36.59
CA LEU A 368 -22.41 -40.17 -35.71
C LEU A 368 -21.24 -39.53 -36.45
N ARG A 369 -20.95 -39.97 -37.69
CA ARG A 369 -19.91 -39.35 -38.52
C ARG A 369 -20.30 -37.94 -38.99
N GLU A 370 -21.57 -37.71 -39.27
CA GLU A 370 -22.12 -36.39 -39.58
C GLU A 370 -21.96 -35.44 -38.38
N LEU A 371 -22.42 -35.85 -37.19
CA LEU A 371 -22.26 -35.10 -35.94
C LEU A 371 -20.78 -34.80 -35.65
N ARG A 372 -19.89 -35.79 -35.85
CA ARG A 372 -18.43 -35.58 -35.75
C ARG A 372 -17.98 -34.47 -36.69
N SER A 373 -18.36 -34.55 -37.97
CA SER A 373 -17.95 -33.58 -38.98
C SER A 373 -18.51 -32.18 -38.73
N GLU A 374 -19.70 -32.07 -38.14
CA GLU A 374 -20.31 -30.79 -37.76
C GLU A 374 -19.58 -30.15 -36.58
N TRP A 375 -19.13 -30.95 -35.62
CA TRP A 375 -18.49 -30.46 -34.40
C TRP A 375 -16.98 -30.24 -34.53
N GLU A 376 -16.34 -30.89 -35.51
CA GLU A 376 -14.94 -30.63 -35.91
C GLU A 376 -14.79 -29.38 -36.79
N ARG A 377 -15.89 -28.85 -37.35
CA ARG A 377 -15.83 -27.56 -38.05
C ARG A 377 -15.54 -26.46 -37.02
N PRO A 378 -14.48 -25.66 -37.22
CA PRO A 378 -14.23 -24.53 -36.34
C PRO A 378 -15.45 -23.60 -36.38
N PRO A 379 -15.92 -23.09 -35.23
CA PRO A 379 -17.01 -22.13 -35.23
C PRO A 379 -16.64 -20.95 -36.13
N HIS A 380 -17.58 -20.50 -36.97
CA HIS A 380 -17.40 -19.27 -37.74
C HIS A 380 -17.02 -18.16 -36.75
N LYS A 381 -15.81 -17.62 -36.90
CA LYS A 381 -15.29 -16.52 -36.07
C LYS A 381 -16.36 -15.42 -35.96
N PRO A 382 -16.86 -15.07 -34.76
CA PRO A 382 -17.51 -13.78 -34.60
C PRO A 382 -16.45 -12.71 -34.85
N VAL A 383 -16.85 -11.67 -35.59
CA VAL A 383 -15.99 -10.55 -36.01
C VAL A 383 -15.23 -10.02 -34.80
N ALA A 384 -13.90 -10.04 -34.89
CA ALA A 384 -13.05 -9.37 -33.92
C ALA A 384 -13.37 -7.87 -33.95
N GLN A 385 -14.05 -7.37 -32.91
CA GLN A 385 -14.07 -5.94 -32.64
C GLN A 385 -12.65 -5.53 -32.23
N GLN A 386 -11.89 -5.05 -33.23
CA GLN A 386 -10.67 -4.30 -32.99
C GLN A 386 -11.04 -2.96 -32.36
N ASN A 387 -10.40 -2.67 -31.22
CA ASN A 387 -10.32 -1.38 -30.54
C ASN A 387 -11.59 -0.81 -29.90
N MET A 388 -11.86 -1.21 -28.65
CA MET A 388 -12.29 -0.26 -27.63
C MET A 388 -11.03 0.23 -26.91
N GLY A 389 -10.58 1.45 -27.25
CA GLY A 389 -9.48 2.10 -26.55
C GLY A 389 -9.81 2.25 -25.07
N ALA A 390 -8.79 2.11 -24.21
CA ALA A 390 -8.89 2.35 -22.78
C ALA A 390 -9.33 3.80 -22.53
N GLY A 391 -10.63 4.01 -22.37
CA GLY A 391 -11.17 5.20 -21.75
C GLY A 391 -10.68 5.23 -20.31
N THR A 392 -9.95 6.30 -19.98
CA THR A 392 -9.61 6.70 -18.62
C THR A 392 -10.83 6.59 -17.73
N VAL A 393 -10.75 5.73 -16.71
CA VAL A 393 -11.71 5.71 -15.60
C VAL A 393 -11.45 6.97 -14.77
N GLU A 394 -12.17 8.04 -15.06
CA GLU A 394 -12.33 9.14 -14.11
C GLU A 394 -13.24 8.64 -12.97
N LEU A 395 -12.64 8.39 -11.82
CA LEU A 395 -13.35 8.24 -10.56
C LEU A 395 -13.65 9.65 -10.02
N PHE A 396 -14.93 10.00 -9.94
CA PHE A 396 -15.42 11.12 -9.15
C PHE A 396 -15.37 10.81 -7.66
#